data_AF-A0A4D4LRX5-F1
#
_entry.id   AF-A0A4D4LRX5-F1
#
_cell.length_a   1.000
_cell.length_b   1.000
_cell.length_c   1.000
_cell.angle_alpha   90.00
_cell.angle_beta   90.00
_cell.angle_gamma   90.00
#
_symmetry.space_group_name_H-M   'P 1'
#
loop_
_entity.id
_entity.type
_entity.pdbx_description
1 polymer ?
#
loop_
_entity_poly.entity_id
_entity_poly.type
_entity_poly.pdbx_seq_one_letter_code
_entity_poly.pdbx_strand_id
1 'polypeptide(L)'
;MAGVGTPGRRVAAPAAGYRLHAGEAGLHCVTVRPRRPAAPPALPTTGATGEPACLLHQVCAECGRMATESDARYCNRCGNPLER
;
A
#
# COMPACT_ATOMS: atom_id res chain seq x y z
N MET A 1 -40.68 -1.33 0.96
CA MET A 1 -39.96 -2.55 0.52
C MET A 1 -38.48 -2.20 0.39
N ALA A 2 -37.71 -2.27 1.48
CA ALA A 2 -36.25 -2.12 1.45
C ALA A 2 -35.67 -3.46 1.90
N GLY A 3 -35.10 -4.21 0.95
CA GLY A 3 -34.50 -5.50 1.19
C GLY A 3 -33.26 -5.36 2.07
N VAL A 4 -33.29 -6.00 3.24
CA VAL A 4 -32.12 -6.13 4.12
C VAL A 4 -31.16 -7.10 3.45
N GLY A 5 -30.01 -6.58 3.01
CA GLY A 5 -28.91 -7.37 2.47
C GLY A 5 -28.39 -8.37 3.51
N THR A 6 -28.31 -9.64 3.12
CA THR A 6 -27.74 -10.71 3.93
C THR A 6 -26.27 -10.42 4.25
N PRO A 7 -25.82 -10.43 5.52
CA PRO A 7 -24.42 -10.22 5.83
C PRO A 7 -23.58 -11.40 5.32
N GLY A 8 -22.53 -11.08 4.55
CA GLY A 8 -21.57 -12.04 4.02
C GLY A 8 -20.96 -12.90 5.13
N ARG A 9 -21.04 -14.21 4.96
CA ARG A 9 -20.41 -15.20 5.84
C ARG A 9 -18.91 -14.94 5.94
N ARG A 10 -18.44 -14.58 7.13
CA ARG A 10 -17.01 -14.45 7.41
C ARG A 10 -16.46 -15.85 7.63
N VAL A 11 -15.50 -16.25 6.78
CA VAL A 11 -14.67 -17.44 7.02
C VAL A 11 -13.49 -17.00 7.86
N ALA A 12 -13.17 -17.75 8.92
CA ALA A 12 -12.01 -17.46 9.76
C ALA A 12 -10.74 -17.48 8.89
N ALA A 13 -9.96 -16.39 8.96
CA ALA A 13 -8.66 -16.35 8.30
C ALA A 13 -7.73 -17.40 8.96
N PRO A 14 -6.88 -18.10 8.19
CA PRO A 14 -5.88 -18.97 8.79
C PRO A 14 -4.97 -18.17 9.72
N ALA A 15 -4.59 -18.76 10.85
CA ALA A 15 -3.62 -18.18 11.75
C ALA A 15 -2.28 -17.97 11.01
N ALA A 16 -1.59 -16.87 11.33
CA ALA A 16 -0.23 -16.65 10.86
C ALA A 16 0.65 -17.85 11.24
N GLY A 17 1.48 -18.33 10.32
CA GLY A 17 2.31 -19.49 10.62
C GLY A 17 3.18 -19.96 9.47
N TYR A 18 3.89 -21.05 9.72
CA TYR A 18 4.70 -21.72 8.72
C TYR A 18 4.51 -23.24 8.83
N ARG A 19 4.66 -23.95 7.72
CA ARG A 19 4.76 -25.41 7.68
C ARG A 19 6.03 -25.81 6.94
N LEU A 20 6.75 -26.76 7.51
CA LEU A 20 7.90 -27.39 6.89
C LEU A 20 7.47 -28.71 6.27
N HIS A 21 8.03 -29.00 5.10
CA HIS A 21 7.85 -30.25 4.40
C HIS A 21 9.24 -30.76 4.03
N ALA A 22 9.46 -32.07 4.19
CA ALA A 22 10.66 -32.72 3.70
C ALA A 22 10.40 -33.23 2.28
N GLY A 23 11.34 -32.95 1.38
CA GLY A 23 11.40 -33.47 0.03
C GLY A 23 12.78 -34.04 -0.27
N GLU A 24 12.90 -34.68 -1.42
CA GLU A 24 14.11 -35.37 -1.87
C GLU A 24 15.28 -34.39 -2.08
N ALA A 25 14.96 -33.14 -2.42
CA ALA A 25 15.91 -32.04 -2.58
C ALA A 25 16.19 -31.26 -1.27
N GLY A 26 15.61 -31.67 -0.13
CA GLY A 26 15.76 -31.00 1.16
C GLY A 26 14.45 -30.51 1.77
N LEU A 27 14.51 -29.48 2.61
CA LEU A 27 13.34 -28.94 3.32
C LEU A 27 12.72 -27.75 2.58
N HIS A 28 11.41 -27.78 2.36
CA HIS A 28 10.64 -26.64 1.86
C HIS A 28 9.71 -26.06 2.92
N CYS A 29 9.71 -24.73 3.05
CA CYS A 29 8.91 -23.99 4.03
C CYS A 29 7.80 -23.20 3.35
N VAL A 30 6.55 -23.48 3.71
CA VAL A 30 5.38 -22.71 3.28
C VAL A 30 4.98 -21.78 4.42
N THR A 31 5.04 -20.47 4.17
CA THR A 31 4.66 -19.45 5.16
C THR A 31 3.33 -18.81 4.80
N VAL A 32 2.45 -18.65 5.79
CA VAL A 32 1.17 -17.94 5.67
C VAL A 32 1.27 -16.66 6.46
N ARG A 33 1.24 -15.52 5.75
CA ARG A 33 1.18 -14.20 6.35
C ARG A 33 -0.25 -13.67 6.24
N PRO A 34 -0.87 -13.24 7.35
CA PRO A 34 -2.19 -12.63 7.29
C PRO A 34 -2.08 -11.33 6.49
N ARG A 35 -3.11 -11.02 5.69
CA ARG A 35 -3.20 -9.67 5.14
C ARG A 35 -3.45 -8.70 6.27
N ARG A 36 -2.61 -7.67 6.35
CA ARG A 36 -2.92 -6.51 7.19
C ARG A 36 -4.22 -5.89 6.68
N PRO A 37 -5.23 -5.66 7.53
CA PRO A 37 -6.39 -4.86 7.14
C PRO A 37 -5.91 -3.53 6.58
N ALA A 38 -6.62 -3.00 5.59
CA ALA A 38 -6.36 -1.65 5.11
C ALA A 38 -6.41 -0.69 6.31
N ALA A 39 -5.46 0.24 6.37
CA ALA A 39 -5.55 1.32 7.33
C ALA A 39 -6.86 2.09 7.06
N PRO A 40 -7.60 2.50 8.11
CA PRO A 40 -8.71 3.41 7.90
C PRO A 40 -8.19 4.68 7.21
N PRO A 41 -9.00 5.32 6.35
CA PRO A 41 -8.61 6.60 5.76
C PRO A 41 -8.24 7.57 6.89
N ALA A 42 -7.15 8.32 6.69
CA ALA A 42 -6.79 9.37 7.61
C ALA A 42 -7.97 10.35 7.72
N LEU A 43 -8.37 10.68 8.95
CA LEU A 43 -9.31 11.77 9.18
C LEU A 43 -8.67 13.05 8.63
N PRO A 44 -9.45 13.92 7.96
CA PRO A 44 -8.92 15.20 7.51
C PRO A 44 -8.41 15.97 8.73
N THR A 45 -7.12 16.29 8.74
CA THR A 45 -6.55 17.19 9.74
C THR A 45 -7.01 18.59 9.38
N THR A 46 -7.85 19.19 10.22
CA THR A 46 -8.26 20.61 10.08
C THR A 46 -7.06 21.47 10.42
N GLY A 47 -6.18 21.72 9.44
CA GLY A 47 -4.92 22.42 9.70
C GLY A 47 -4.02 22.72 8.51
N ALA A 48 -4.54 22.75 7.28
CA ALA A 48 -3.77 23.20 6.12
C ALA A 48 -4.66 24.06 5.21
N THR A 49 -5.03 25.24 5.69
CA THR A 49 -5.58 26.30 4.84
C THR A 49 -4.42 27.03 4.18
N GLY A 50 -3.94 26.45 3.09
CA GLY A 50 -3.06 27.07 2.12
C GLY A 50 -3.24 26.30 0.83
N GLU A 51 -3.61 26.97 -0.25
CA GLU A 51 -3.66 26.34 -1.57
C GLU A 51 -2.32 25.67 -1.82
N PRO A 52 -2.26 24.36 -2.11
CA PRO A 52 -0.97 23.71 -2.36
C PRO A 52 -0.35 24.41 -3.56
N ALA A 53 0.81 25.04 -3.35
CA ALA A 53 1.65 25.50 -4.45
C ALA A 53 1.73 24.36 -5.47
N CYS A 54 1.45 24.66 -6.75
CA CYS A 54 1.35 23.66 -7.81
C CYS A 54 2.44 22.57 -7.64
N LEU A 55 2.01 21.33 -7.38
CA LEU A 55 2.89 20.21 -6.99
C LEU A 55 3.75 19.67 -8.15
N LEU A 56 4.07 20.53 -9.12
CA LEU A 56 4.86 20.19 -10.31
C LEU A 56 6.28 19.74 -9.95
N HIS A 57 6.86 20.27 -8.87
CA HIS A 57 8.15 19.84 -8.32
C HIS A 57 8.19 18.36 -7.88
N GLN A 58 7.03 17.71 -7.77
CA GLN A 58 6.92 16.28 -7.44
C GLN A 58 6.79 15.40 -8.69
N VAL A 59 6.68 16.01 -9.88
CA VAL A 59 6.59 15.32 -11.16
C VAL A 59 7.99 15.14 -11.74
N CYS A 60 8.37 13.90 -12.02
CA CYS A 60 9.63 13.63 -12.69
C CYS A 60 9.60 14.12 -14.14
N ALA A 61 10.54 14.97 -14.55
CA ALA A 61 10.62 15.48 -15.92
C ALA A 61 10.88 14.38 -16.97
N GLU A 62 11.60 13.32 -16.61
CA GLU A 62 11.91 12.24 -17.55
C GLU A 62 10.71 11.33 -17.84
N CYS A 63 9.91 11.00 -16.81
CA CYS A 63 8.87 9.99 -16.94
C CYS A 63 7.44 10.49 -16.67
N GLY A 64 7.30 11.77 -16.32
CA GLY A 64 6.01 12.43 -16.03
C GLY A 64 5.30 11.91 -14.78
N ARG A 65 5.95 11.08 -13.97
CA ARG A 65 5.31 10.43 -12.81
C ARG A 65 5.46 11.27 -11.55
N MET A 66 4.37 11.40 -10.82
CA MET A 66 4.35 12.06 -9.51
C MET A 66 4.93 11.13 -8.43
N ALA A 67 5.76 11.69 -7.54
CA ALA A 67 6.22 11.01 -6.35
C ALA A 67 5.07 10.64 -5.42
N THR A 68 5.19 9.49 -4.77
CA THR A 68 4.20 9.02 -3.79
C THR A 68 4.30 9.78 -2.47
N GLU A 69 5.52 10.19 -2.11
CA GLU A 69 5.81 10.95 -0.89
C GLU A 69 6.16 12.39 -1.26
N SER A 70 5.58 13.37 -0.57
CA SER A 70 5.87 14.80 -0.79
C SER A 70 7.34 15.15 -0.54
N ASP A 71 8.04 14.36 0.28
CA ASP A 71 9.45 14.55 0.59
C ASP A 71 10.44 13.75 -0.27
N ALA A 72 9.96 13.11 -1.34
CA ALA A 72 10.81 12.34 -2.24
C ALA A 72 11.86 13.23 -2.94
N ARG A 73 13.11 12.76 -2.97
CA ARG A 73 14.22 13.39 -3.72
C ARG A 73 14.48 12.73 -5.07
N TYR A 74 14.02 11.50 -5.26
CA TYR A 74 14.25 10.68 -6.44
C TYR A 74 12.96 10.00 -6.89
N CYS A 75 12.81 9.77 -8.19
CA CYS A 75 11.68 9.07 -8.75
C CYS A 75 11.75 7.56 -8.45
N ASN A 76 10.70 6.99 -7.85
CA ASN A 76 10.57 5.55 -7.58
C ASN A 76 10.55 4.65 -8.83
N ARG A 77 10.47 5.21 -10.04
CA ARG A 77 10.42 4.45 -11.29
C ARG A 77 11.75 4.48 -12.04
N CYS A 78 12.26 5.67 -12.35
CA CYS A 78 13.47 5.84 -13.17
C CYS A 78 14.72 6.15 -12.34
N GLY A 79 14.59 6.54 -11.06
CA GLY A 79 15.71 6.90 -10.20
C GLY A 79 16.25 8.32 -10.40
N ASN A 80 15.76 9.08 -11.38
CA ASN A 80 16.19 10.47 -11.58
C ASN A 80 15.79 11.37 -10.40
N PRO A 81 16.59 12.41 -10.12
CA PRO A 81 16.25 13.41 -9.12
C PRO A 81 14.96 14.15 -9.51
N LEU A 82 14.18 14.54 -8.52
CA LEU A 82 13.02 15.41 -8.70
C LEU A 82 13.45 16.88 -8.58
N GLU A 83 12.90 17.71 -9.44
CA GLU A 83 13.20 19.15 -9.53
C GLU A 83 12.48 19.85 -8.38
N ARG A 84 13.15 20.02 -7.25
CA ARG A 84 12.59 20.69 -6.06
C ARG A 84 12.57 22.20 -6.19
#